data_AF-A0A0X3BJW9-F1
#
_entry.id   AF-A0A0X3BJW9-F1
#
_cell.length_a   1.000
_cell.length_b   1.000
_cell.length_c   1.000
_cell.angle_alpha   90.00
_cell.angle_beta   90.00
_cell.angle_gamma   90.00
#
_symmetry.space_group_name_H-M   'P 1'
#
loop_
_entity.id
_entity.type
_entity.pdbx_description
1 polymer ?
#
loop_
_entity_poly.entity_id
_entity_poly.type
_entity_poly.pdbx_seq_one_letter_code
_entity_poly.pdbx_strand_id
1 'polypeptide(L)'
;MAHWTITLAREGAAIVVRGEGDDPHAPDRIDYEVRGDPGGVYRALLDRVAPGPWSFLLDRMKDERDLYWIADCAYTEALLHPGWSVKTDLPPLPEPEELPEDAVP
;
A
#
# COMPACT_ATOMS: atom_id res chain seq x y z
N MET A 1 8.34 -3.05 17.73
CA MET A 1 7.73 -3.52 16.48
C MET A 1 6.24 -3.33 16.52
N ALA A 2 5.80 -2.39 15.71
CA ALA A 2 4.42 -2.23 15.33
C ALA A 2 4.03 -3.32 14.31
N HIS A 3 2.72 -3.53 14.19
CA HIS A 3 2.13 -4.37 13.16
C HIS A 3 1.14 -3.53 12.38
N TRP A 4 1.15 -3.69 11.07
CA TRP A 4 0.22 -3.02 10.17
C TRP A 4 -0.43 -4.03 9.24
N THR A 5 -1.62 -3.70 8.79
CA THR A 5 -2.47 -4.53 7.95
C THR A 5 -3.06 -3.72 6.81
N ILE A 6 -2.91 -4.21 5.59
CA ILE A 6 -3.64 -3.73 4.42
C ILE A 6 -4.53 -4.87 3.94
N THR A 7 -5.84 -4.68 3.97
CA THR A 7 -6.82 -5.67 3.55
C THR A 7 -7.52 -5.20 2.28
N LEU A 8 -7.27 -5.89 1.18
CA LEU A 8 -8.04 -5.78 -0.06
C LEU A 8 -9.10 -6.87 -0.06
N ALA A 9 -10.38 -6.52 0.01
CA ALA A 9 -11.46 -7.51 0.18
C ALA A 9 -12.67 -7.25 -0.72
N ARG A 10 -13.29 -8.36 -1.14
CA ARG A 10 -14.63 -8.43 -1.73
C ARG A 10 -15.46 -9.47 -0.98
N GLU A 11 -16.74 -9.58 -1.30
CA GLU A 11 -17.55 -10.68 -0.78
C GLU A 11 -16.91 -12.05 -1.11
N GLY A 12 -16.65 -12.85 -0.07
CA GLY A 12 -16.09 -14.20 -0.21
C GLY A 12 -14.58 -14.31 -0.48
N ALA A 13 -13.84 -13.19 -0.61
CA ALA A 13 -12.39 -13.24 -0.81
C ALA A 13 -11.65 -12.03 -0.22
N ALA A 14 -10.42 -12.25 0.26
CA ALA A 14 -9.56 -11.17 0.75
C ALA A 14 -8.08 -11.48 0.50
N ILE A 15 -7.30 -10.43 0.30
CA ILE A 15 -5.85 -10.43 0.30
C ILE A 15 -5.44 -9.53 1.47
N VAL A 16 -4.74 -10.09 2.43
CA VAL A 16 -4.28 -9.40 3.64
C VAL A 16 -2.77 -9.31 3.60
N VAL A 17 -2.25 -8.10 3.51
CA VAL A 17 -0.82 -7.82 3.65
C VAL A 17 -0.56 -7.43 5.09
N ARG A 18 0.41 -8.09 5.73
CA ARG A 18 0.84 -7.80 7.09
C ARG A 18 2.26 -7.28 7.07
N GLY A 19 2.48 -6.10 7.62
CA GLY A 19 3.81 -5.54 7.85
C GLY A 19 4.17 -5.63 9.32
N GLU A 20 5.43 -5.94 9.61
CA GLU A 20 6.02 -5.89 10.94
C GLU A 20 7.30 -5.06 10.90
N GLY A 21 7.44 -4.12 11.83
CA GLY A 21 8.61 -3.25 11.91
C GLY A 21 8.39 -2.04 12.81
N ASP A 22 9.38 -1.17 12.91
CA ASP A 22 9.24 0.12 13.60
C ASP A 22 8.94 1.28 12.61
N ASP A 23 9.21 1.09 11.31
CA ASP A 23 8.95 2.04 10.24
C ASP A 23 8.10 1.39 9.12
N PRO A 24 6.87 1.89 8.82
CA PRO A 24 6.05 1.36 7.74
C PRO A 24 6.64 1.59 6.34
N HIS A 25 7.58 2.53 6.18
CA HIS A 25 8.31 2.71 4.92
C HIS A 25 9.44 1.69 4.71
N ALA A 26 9.86 1.02 5.78
CA ALA A 26 10.92 0.03 5.77
C ALA A 26 10.63 -1.08 6.79
N PRO A 27 9.54 -1.85 6.60
CA PRO A 27 9.21 -2.92 7.52
C PRO A 27 10.27 -4.03 7.46
N ASP A 28 10.51 -4.65 8.60
CA ASP A 28 11.44 -5.77 8.72
C ASP A 28 10.89 -7.02 8.04
N ARG A 29 9.56 -7.19 8.05
CA ARG A 29 8.86 -8.32 7.42
C ARG A 29 7.55 -7.91 6.76
N ILE A 30 7.24 -8.61 5.68
CA ILE A 30 5.95 -8.53 4.99
C ILE A 30 5.46 -9.94 4.69
N ASP A 31 4.23 -10.21 5.09
CA ASP A 31 3.53 -11.45 4.78
C ASP A 31 2.26 -11.18 3.97
N TYR A 32 1.93 -12.11 3.07
CA TYR A 32 0.69 -12.09 2.29
C TYR A 32 -0.17 -13.29 2.68
N GLU A 33 -1.40 -13.02 3.12
CA GLU A 33 -2.41 -14.04 3.41
C GLU A 33 -3.55 -13.89 2.41
N VAL A 34 -3.91 -14.99 1.74
CA VAL A 34 -5.04 -15.05 0.81
C VAL A 34 -6.18 -15.85 1.45
N ARG A 35 -7.38 -15.28 1.45
CA ARG A 35 -8.62 -15.90 1.93
C ARG A 35 -9.60 -16.04 0.78
N GLY A 36 -10.23 -17.21 0.65
CA GLY A 36 -11.15 -17.51 -0.44
C GLY A 36 -10.46 -17.51 -1.81
N ASP A 37 -11.21 -17.20 -2.86
CA ASP A 37 -10.67 -17.10 -4.22
C ASP A 37 -10.62 -15.64 -4.69
N PRO A 38 -9.44 -15.00 -4.69
CA PRO A 38 -9.27 -13.65 -5.21
C PRO A 38 -9.24 -13.59 -6.75
N GLY A 39 -9.24 -14.73 -7.45
CA GLY A 39 -9.01 -14.79 -8.88
C GLY A 39 -7.69 -14.13 -9.28
N GLY A 40 -7.70 -13.39 -10.38
CA GLY A 40 -6.51 -12.70 -10.90
C GLY A 40 -6.04 -11.51 -10.06
N VAL A 41 -6.84 -11.03 -9.09
CA VAL A 41 -6.54 -9.79 -8.34
C VAL A 41 -5.29 -9.93 -7.49
N TYR A 42 -5.04 -11.12 -6.93
CA TYR A 42 -3.81 -11.35 -6.16
C TYR A 42 -2.56 -11.22 -7.04
N ARG A 43 -2.60 -11.79 -8.25
CA ARG A 43 -1.50 -11.66 -9.20
C ARG A 43 -1.34 -10.22 -9.67
N ALA A 44 -2.44 -9.53 -10.00
CA ALA A 44 -2.42 -8.14 -10.42
C ALA A 44 -1.81 -7.21 -9.35
N LEU A 45 -2.16 -7.45 -8.07
CA LEU A 45 -1.55 -6.74 -6.95
C LEU A 45 -0.03 -6.98 -6.90
N LEU A 46 0.42 -8.24 -6.95
CA LEU A 46 1.85 -8.56 -6.92
C LEU A 46 2.61 -7.96 -8.11
N ASP A 47 2.04 -8.03 -9.31
CA ASP A 47 2.64 -7.48 -10.52
C ASP A 47 2.75 -5.95 -10.46
N ARG A 48 1.82 -5.28 -9.76
CA ARG A 48 1.90 -3.84 -9.49
C ARG A 48 2.90 -3.48 -8.40
N VAL A 49 3.01 -4.29 -7.35
CA VAL A 49 3.97 -4.07 -6.26
C VAL A 49 5.40 -4.28 -6.74
N ALA A 50 5.64 -5.32 -7.55
CA ALA A 50 6.95 -5.75 -8.03
C ALA A 50 7.88 -4.67 -8.63
N PRO A 51 7.43 -3.73 -9.48
CA PRO A 51 8.30 -2.67 -9.98
C PRO A 51 8.72 -1.65 -8.91
N GLY A 52 8.18 -1.73 -7.69
CA GLY A 52 8.43 -0.76 -6.63
C GLY A 52 7.74 0.58 -6.91
N PRO A 53 7.85 1.56 -5.99
CA PRO A 53 7.14 2.83 -6.11
C PRO A 53 7.56 3.62 -7.35
N TRP A 54 6.58 3.89 -8.23
CA TRP A 54 6.72 4.79 -9.38
C TRP A 54 6.59 6.25 -8.90
N SER A 55 7.68 6.80 -8.36
CA SER A 55 7.99 8.24 -8.50
C SER A 55 7.08 9.32 -7.85
N PHE A 56 6.57 9.14 -6.61
CA PHE A 56 6.00 10.27 -5.84
C PHE A 56 6.76 10.66 -4.55
N LEU A 57 7.80 9.93 -4.16
CA LEU A 57 8.64 10.23 -2.99
C LEU A 57 10.13 9.97 -3.30
N LEU A 58 10.67 10.59 -4.34
CA LEU A 58 12.10 10.44 -4.70
C LEU A 58 13.05 10.85 -3.55
N ASP A 59 12.60 11.67 -2.59
CA ASP A 59 13.38 12.06 -1.40
C ASP A 59 13.16 11.19 -0.15
N ARG A 60 12.21 10.22 -0.15
CA ARG A 60 11.89 9.37 1.01
C ARG A 60 11.87 7.86 0.71
N MET A 61 12.62 7.42 -0.30
CA MET A 61 12.80 5.98 -0.53
C MET A 61 13.75 5.35 0.50
N LYS A 62 13.30 4.25 1.12
CA LYS A 62 14.22 3.29 1.75
C LYS A 62 14.18 1.87 1.16
N ASP A 63 13.07 1.34 0.62
CA ASP A 63 13.04 -0.03 0.08
C ASP A 63 11.79 -0.36 -0.77
N GLU A 64 11.84 -1.45 -1.57
CA GLU A 64 10.71 -2.07 -2.31
C GLU A 64 9.58 -2.58 -1.38
N ARG A 65 9.84 -2.56 -0.07
CA ARG A 65 8.99 -3.05 1.02
C ARG A 65 8.12 -1.95 1.65
N ASP A 66 8.03 -0.76 1.07
CA ASP A 66 7.20 0.30 1.63
C ASP A 66 5.71 -0.11 1.69
N LEU A 67 5.12 -0.13 2.89
CA LEU A 67 3.72 -0.50 3.09
C LEU A 67 2.76 0.56 2.52
N TYR A 68 3.16 1.82 2.45
CA TYR A 68 2.35 2.86 1.79
C TYR A 68 2.30 2.65 0.29
N TRP A 69 3.39 2.19 -0.32
CA TRP A 69 3.40 1.78 -1.72
C TRP A 69 2.45 0.60 -1.96
N ILE A 70 2.51 -0.41 -1.11
CA ILE A 70 1.61 -1.57 -1.21
C ILE A 70 0.14 -1.15 -1.00
N ALA A 71 -0.12 -0.19 -0.10
CA ALA A 71 -1.46 0.34 0.11
C ALA A 71 -1.96 1.08 -1.13
N ASP A 72 -1.15 1.93 -1.76
CA ASP A 72 -1.49 2.61 -3.01
C ASP A 72 -1.77 1.63 -4.16
N CYS A 73 -0.95 0.57 -4.27
CA CYS A 73 -1.19 -0.52 -5.21
C CYS A 73 -2.54 -1.20 -4.94
N ALA A 74 -2.86 -1.50 -3.68
CA ALA A 74 -4.12 -2.11 -3.28
C ALA A 74 -5.32 -1.18 -3.58
N TYR A 75 -5.19 0.13 -3.35
CA TYR A 75 -6.23 1.11 -3.68
C TYR A 75 -6.46 1.16 -5.19
N THR A 76 -5.38 1.17 -5.98
CA THR A 76 -5.48 1.15 -7.44
C THR A 76 -6.18 -0.12 -7.93
N GLU A 77 -5.80 -1.30 -7.41
CA GLU A 77 -6.49 -2.54 -7.78
C GLU A 77 -7.95 -2.55 -7.32
N ALA A 78 -8.29 -2.02 -6.14
CA ALA A 78 -9.70 -1.88 -5.75
C ALA A 78 -10.51 -0.99 -6.70
N LEU A 79 -9.90 0.06 -7.26
CA LEU A 79 -10.54 0.91 -8.26
C LEU A 79 -10.74 0.19 -9.61
N LEU A 80 -9.82 -0.69 -9.99
CA LEU A 80 -9.86 -1.43 -11.27
C LEU A 80 -10.76 -2.67 -11.22
N HIS A 81 -10.99 -3.25 -10.04
CA HIS A 81 -11.79 -4.47 -9.86
C HIS A 81 -13.07 -4.17 -9.07
N PRO A 82 -14.24 -4.08 -9.74
CA PRO A 82 -15.50 -3.76 -9.07
C PRO A 82 -15.83 -4.71 -7.90
N GLY A 83 -16.29 -4.15 -6.79
CA GLY A 83 -16.67 -4.90 -5.58
C GLY A 83 -15.53 -5.18 -4.61
N TRP A 84 -14.30 -4.78 -4.95
CA TRP A 84 -13.17 -4.79 -4.03
C TRP A 84 -13.06 -3.46 -3.27
N SER A 85 -12.56 -3.53 -2.04
CA SER A 85 -12.35 -2.36 -1.17
C SER A 85 -11.10 -2.55 -0.33
N VAL A 86 -10.45 -1.46 0.05
CA VAL A 86 -9.26 -1.47 0.89
C VAL A 86 -9.59 -0.97 2.29
N LYS A 87 -9.06 -1.64 3.30
CA LYS A 87 -8.96 -1.16 4.68
C LYS A 87 -7.51 -1.25 5.13
N THR A 88 -7.02 -0.22 5.79
CA THR A 88 -5.65 -0.18 6.32
C THR A 88 -5.63 0.46 7.70
N ASP A 89 -4.71 0.01 8.55
CA ASP A 89 -4.38 0.61 9.86
C ASP A 89 -3.06 1.40 9.82
N LEU A 90 -2.49 1.61 8.61
CA LEU A 90 -1.33 2.47 8.44
C LEU A 90 -1.63 3.88 8.96
N PRO A 91 -0.66 4.54 9.62
CA PRO A 91 -0.83 5.93 10.01
C PRO A 91 -1.05 6.80 8.77
N PRO A 92 -1.78 7.92 8.89
CA PRO A 92 -1.89 8.85 7.77
C PRO A 92 -0.51 9.40 7.41
N LEU A 93 -0.23 9.53 6.11
CA LEU A 93 0.95 10.28 5.67
C LEU A 93 0.80 11.74 6.13
N PRO A 94 1.88 12.41 6.54
CA PRO A 94 1.84 13.85 6.81
C PRO A 94 1.35 14.56 5.54
N GLU A 95 0.45 15.53 5.71
CA GLU A 95 0.03 16.40 4.61
C GLU A 95 1.28 17.04 3.99
N PRO A 96 1.34 17.18 2.66
CA PRO A 96 2.43 17.91 2.04
C PRO A 96 2.49 19.29 2.67
N GLU A 97 3.68 19.70 3.13
CA GLU A 97 3.90 21.07 3.60
C GLU A 97 3.43 22.01 2.48
N GLU A 98 2.34 22.74 2.71
CA GLU A 98 1.86 23.73 1.76
C GLU A 98 3.00 24.72 1.55
N LEU A 99 3.62 24.67 0.37
CA LEU A 99 4.57 25.69 -0.04
C LEU A 99 3.86 27.03 0.12
N PRO A 100 4.47 28.03 0.80
CA PRO A 100 3.81 29.30 0.99
C PRO A 100 3.40 29.87 -0.37
N GLU A 101 2.14 30.27 -0.47
CA GLU A 101 1.47 30.79 -1.69
C GLU A 101 2.20 32.03 -2.28
N ASP A 102 3.13 32.62 -1.54
CA ASP A 102 3.88 33.85 -1.87
C ASP A 102 5.26 33.63 -2.54
N ALA A 103 5.57 32.44 -3.05
CA ALA A 103 6.75 32.27 -3.92
C ALA A 103 6.51 32.85 -5.32
N VAL A 104 6.47 34.19 -5.42
CA VAL A 104 6.50 34.93 -6.68
C VAL A 104 7.96 35.04 -7.18
N PRO A 105 8.26 34.76 -8.47
CA PRO A 105 9.60 34.88 -9.04
C PRO A 105 10.16 36.30 -9.09
#